data_AF-A0A0L0DGN9-F1
#
_entry.id   AF-A0A0L0DGN9-F1
#
_cell.length_a   1.000
_cell.length_b   1.000
_cell.length_c   1.000
_cell.angle_alpha   90.00
_cell.angle_beta   90.00
_cell.angle_gamma   90.00
#
_symmetry.space_group_name_H-M   'P 1'
#
loop_
_entity.id
_entity.type
_entity.pdbx_description
1 polymer ?
#
loop_
_entity_poly.entity_id
_entity_poly.type
_entity_poly.pdbx_seq_one_letter_code
_entity_poly.pdbx_strand_id
1 'polypeptide(L)'
;MALRPVLRVVREAFGRGGSMLEALRAEEELFRRVIRGEGGGRTAGHAASPPSDGWLVLSRCPEPTVVLGVAGRVSKDVRTEAVAADGVKLVRRYTGGGTVYVAKGTMLASLILDARAVPQLAASASALSPKSLMEWSHHAVYGPALRQDAFALRENDYIAESSSDGAPPPAKFAGNAQSLARHYFVHHTSFLFDFDPALLERYLTLPEKRPQYRASRSHSDFVRALGPHGTGLGWIASPDDFFDAVEASLAHDYDLVPASRADVDAAIAAASAKPLTKYRTQPLDIETELAADAARAARIAAKASKPAKATKK
;
A
#
# COMPACT_ATOMS: atom_id res chain seq x y z
N MET A 1 -10.80 9.94 31.57
CA MET A 1 -10.01 9.83 30.33
C MET A 1 -10.87 9.14 29.29
N ALA A 2 -10.91 9.66 28.06
CA ALA A 2 -11.50 8.89 26.96
C ALA A 2 -10.65 7.62 26.75
N LEU A 3 -11.29 6.48 26.53
CA LEU A 3 -10.58 5.23 26.22
C LEU A 3 -9.86 5.40 24.88
N ARG A 4 -8.58 5.02 24.84
CA ARG A 4 -7.79 5.05 23.60
C ARG A 4 -8.24 3.91 22.68
N PRO A 5 -8.24 4.11 21.36
CA PRO A 5 -8.51 3.04 20.41
C PRO A 5 -7.44 1.94 20.50
N VAL A 6 -7.87 0.69 20.36
CA VAL A 6 -6.97 -0.47 20.32
C VAL A 6 -6.49 -0.70 18.90
N LEU A 7 -5.18 -0.84 18.73
CA LEU A 7 -4.55 -1.18 17.46
C LEU A 7 -3.82 -2.51 17.59
N ARG A 8 -4.30 -3.53 16.88
CA ARG A 8 -3.65 -4.84 16.83
C ARG A 8 -2.43 -4.76 15.94
N VAL A 9 -1.27 -5.10 16.49
CA VAL A 9 -0.01 -5.01 15.78
C VAL A 9 0.48 -6.40 15.44
N VAL A 10 0.59 -6.70 14.16
CA VAL A 10 1.17 -7.96 13.69
C VAL A 10 2.40 -7.67 12.84
N ARG A 11 3.52 -8.30 13.22
CA ARG A 11 4.76 -8.32 12.44
C ARG A 11 4.88 -9.64 11.70
N GLU A 12 5.34 -9.58 10.46
CA GLU A 12 5.78 -10.73 9.66
C GLU A 12 4.73 -11.84 9.52
N ALA A 13 3.43 -11.50 9.57
CA ALA A 13 2.34 -12.48 9.50
C ALA A 13 2.51 -13.46 8.32
N PHE A 14 2.93 -12.93 7.18
CA PHE A 14 3.11 -13.69 5.94
C PHE A 14 4.57 -13.68 5.45
N GLY A 15 5.53 -13.35 6.33
CA GLY A 15 6.95 -13.12 6.02
C GLY A 15 7.70 -14.33 5.45
N ARG A 16 8.80 -14.76 6.07
CA ARG A 16 9.61 -15.89 5.54
C ARG A 16 8.76 -17.16 5.38
N GLY A 17 8.51 -17.56 4.13
CA GLY A 17 7.75 -18.77 3.76
C GLY A 17 6.31 -18.53 3.29
N GLY A 18 5.82 -17.28 3.27
CA GLY A 18 4.55 -16.92 2.64
C GLY A 18 4.71 -16.34 1.24
N SER A 19 3.59 -16.03 0.59
CA SER A 19 3.50 -15.35 -0.71
C SER A 19 2.94 -13.95 -0.60
N MET A 20 3.22 -13.09 -1.58
CA MET A 20 2.64 -11.74 -1.66
C MET A 20 1.12 -11.81 -1.84
N LEU A 21 0.65 -12.83 -2.56
CA LEU A 21 -0.78 -13.07 -2.76
C LEU A 21 -1.50 -13.35 -1.44
N GLU A 22 -0.94 -14.20 -0.59
CA GLU A 22 -1.50 -14.51 0.74
C GLU A 22 -1.50 -13.26 1.62
N ALA A 23 -0.40 -12.52 1.65
CA ALA A 23 -0.29 -11.29 2.44
C ALA A 23 -1.36 -10.26 2.05
N LEU A 24 -1.54 -10.00 0.76
CA LEU A 24 -2.53 -9.03 0.26
C LEU A 24 -3.98 -9.52 0.46
N ARG A 25 -4.24 -10.83 0.32
CA ARG A 25 -5.57 -11.40 0.59
C ARG A 25 -5.94 -11.32 2.07
N ALA A 26 -4.96 -11.53 2.94
CA ALA A 26 -5.15 -11.39 4.37
C ALA A 26 -5.43 -9.94 4.77
N GLU A 27 -4.62 -8.99 4.30
CA GLU A 27 -4.86 -7.55 4.50
C GLU A 27 -6.26 -7.15 4.04
N GLU A 28 -6.66 -7.59 2.85
CA GLU A 28 -7.97 -7.33 2.27
C GLU A 28 -9.11 -7.87 3.14
N GLU A 29 -8.96 -9.05 3.72
CA GLU A 29 -10.00 -9.64 4.58
C GLU A 29 -10.04 -8.99 5.96
N LEU A 30 -8.89 -8.63 6.54
CA LEU A 30 -8.81 -7.80 7.74
C LEU A 30 -9.57 -6.49 7.54
N PHE A 31 -9.38 -5.82 6.40
CA PHE A 31 -10.11 -4.61 6.06
C PHE A 31 -11.62 -4.82 5.99
N ARG A 32 -12.09 -5.91 5.37
CA ARG A 32 -13.52 -6.24 5.34
C ARG A 32 -14.10 -6.46 6.72
N ARG A 33 -13.37 -7.12 7.62
CA ARG A 33 -13.82 -7.31 9.01
C ARG A 33 -13.97 -6.01 9.75
N VAL A 34 -12.99 -5.12 9.62
CA VAL A 34 -13.08 -3.77 10.20
C VAL A 34 -14.33 -3.04 9.68
N ILE A 35 -14.61 -3.12 8.37
CA ILE A 35 -15.83 -2.54 7.78
C ILE A 35 -17.11 -3.14 8.38
N ARG A 36 -17.15 -4.46 8.61
CA ARG A 36 -18.31 -5.15 9.19
C ARG A 36 -18.48 -4.88 10.69
N GLY A 37 -17.49 -4.29 11.36
CA GLY A 37 -17.46 -4.17 12.82
C GLY A 37 -17.21 -5.51 13.52
N GLU A 38 -16.65 -6.50 12.82
CA GLU A 38 -16.43 -7.87 13.29
C GLU A 38 -15.10 -8.07 14.06
N GLY A 39 -14.45 -6.98 14.48
CA GLY A 39 -13.19 -7.02 15.25
C GLY A 39 -13.36 -7.13 16.76
N GLY A 40 -14.52 -6.75 17.30
CA GLY A 40 -14.79 -6.79 18.73
C GLY A 40 -15.39 -8.12 19.15
N GLY A 41 -14.63 -8.95 19.87
CA GLY A 41 -15.23 -9.96 20.72
C GLY A 41 -16.21 -9.27 21.66
N ARG A 42 -17.52 -9.40 21.44
CA ARG A 42 -18.52 -9.02 22.43
C ARG A 42 -18.41 -10.01 23.58
N THR A 43 -17.51 -9.77 24.53
CA THR A 43 -17.64 -10.38 25.84
C THR A 43 -18.91 -9.83 26.46
N ALA A 44 -19.88 -10.70 26.70
CA ALA A 44 -21.10 -10.34 27.41
C ALA A 44 -20.73 -9.88 28.82
N GLY A 45 -20.94 -8.58 29.10
CA GLY A 45 -20.86 -8.00 30.43
C GLY A 45 -19.65 -7.10 30.68
N HIS A 46 -19.94 -5.86 31.05
CA HIS A 46 -19.10 -4.83 31.67
C HIS A 46 -18.25 -3.90 30.79
N ALA A 47 -18.45 -2.60 31.05
CA ALA A 47 -17.73 -1.40 30.64
C ALA A 47 -17.69 -1.07 29.14
N ALA A 48 -17.75 0.23 28.82
CA ALA A 48 -17.75 0.77 27.46
C ALA A 48 -16.63 0.13 26.62
N SER A 49 -16.99 -0.66 25.61
CA SER A 49 -16.01 -1.26 24.72
C SER A 49 -15.17 -0.17 24.05
N PRO A 50 -13.84 -0.36 23.91
CA PRO A 50 -13.00 0.62 23.23
C PRO A 50 -13.50 0.85 21.79
N PRO A 51 -13.34 2.07 21.27
CA PRO A 51 -13.74 2.40 19.91
C PRO A 51 -12.90 1.59 18.90
N SER A 52 -13.58 0.69 18.17
CA SER A 52 -13.16 -0.10 16.99
C SER A 52 -11.72 -0.65 16.95
N ASP A 53 -11.59 -1.98 16.93
CA ASP A 53 -10.33 -2.67 16.66
C ASP A 53 -9.81 -2.36 15.24
N GLY A 54 -8.63 -1.75 15.15
CA GLY A 54 -7.86 -1.58 13.91
C GLY A 54 -6.68 -2.55 13.82
N TRP A 55 -6.00 -2.56 12.67
CA TRP A 55 -4.78 -3.34 12.46
C TRP A 55 -3.63 -2.47 11.95
N LEU A 56 -2.45 -2.71 12.53
CA LEU A 56 -1.15 -2.36 11.97
C LEU A 56 -0.48 -3.67 11.53
N VAL A 57 -0.29 -3.82 10.22
CA VAL A 57 0.41 -4.96 9.63
C VAL A 57 1.77 -4.48 9.14
N LEU A 58 2.84 -5.00 9.72
CA LEU A 58 4.22 -4.70 9.34
C LEU A 58 4.88 -5.99 8.83
N SER A 59 5.53 -5.95 7.67
CA SER A 59 6.20 -7.14 7.14
C SER A 59 7.32 -6.80 6.19
N ARG A 60 8.31 -7.67 6.09
CA ARG A 60 9.21 -7.68 4.94
C ARG A 60 8.48 -8.30 3.75
N CYS A 61 8.88 -7.92 2.55
CA CYS A 61 8.39 -8.54 1.33
C CYS A 61 8.61 -10.06 1.38
N PRO A 62 7.54 -10.88 1.33
CA PRO A 62 7.66 -12.32 1.45
C PRO A 62 8.24 -12.97 0.21
N GLU A 63 7.86 -12.47 -0.98
CA GLU A 63 8.38 -12.90 -2.26
C GLU A 63 8.42 -11.73 -3.27
N PRO A 64 9.48 -11.61 -4.09
CA PRO A 64 9.52 -10.60 -5.14
C PRO A 64 8.35 -10.73 -6.13
N THR A 65 7.57 -9.67 -6.28
CA THR A 65 6.29 -9.71 -7.02
C THR A 65 6.03 -8.40 -7.75
N VAL A 66 5.51 -8.48 -8.97
CA VAL A 66 4.91 -7.33 -9.66
C VAL A 66 3.45 -7.17 -9.20
N VAL A 67 3.16 -6.10 -8.48
CA VAL A 67 1.84 -5.82 -7.91
C VAL A 67 1.16 -4.70 -8.68
N LEU A 68 0.11 -5.04 -9.42
CA LEU A 68 -0.70 -4.11 -10.19
C LEU A 68 -1.80 -3.51 -9.33
N GLY A 69 -2.02 -2.21 -9.46
CA GLY A 69 -3.22 -1.57 -8.93
C GLY A 69 -4.48 -1.97 -9.69
N VAL A 70 -5.65 -1.61 -9.16
CA VAL A 70 -6.96 -1.90 -9.77
C VAL A 70 -7.07 -1.53 -11.26
N ALA A 71 -6.47 -0.40 -11.66
CA ALA A 71 -6.50 0.09 -13.04
C ALA A 71 -5.25 -0.26 -13.86
N GLY A 72 -4.26 -0.92 -13.25
CA GLY A 72 -3.00 -1.29 -13.90
C GLY A 72 -3.22 -2.28 -15.05
N ARG A 73 -2.34 -2.24 -16.04
CA ARG A 73 -2.43 -3.06 -17.25
C ARG A 73 -1.11 -3.79 -17.47
N VAL A 74 -1.16 -5.11 -17.63
CA VAL A 74 0.05 -5.92 -17.85
C VAL A 74 0.75 -5.47 -19.14
N SER A 75 -0.02 -5.30 -20.23
CA SER A 75 0.51 -4.85 -21.52
C SER A 75 1.18 -3.48 -21.51
N LYS A 76 0.93 -2.67 -20.50
CA LYS A 76 1.45 -1.29 -20.41
C LYS A 76 2.52 -1.13 -19.36
N ASP A 77 2.34 -1.74 -18.20
CA ASP A 77 3.12 -1.45 -17.01
C ASP A 77 4.27 -2.46 -16.81
N VAL A 78 4.20 -3.62 -17.48
CA VAL A 78 5.06 -4.78 -17.20
C VAL A 78 5.84 -5.19 -18.44
N ARG A 79 7.13 -5.48 -18.26
CA ARG A 79 7.99 -6.13 -19.26
C ARG A 79 7.81 -7.64 -19.15
N THR A 80 6.80 -8.16 -19.84
CA THR A 80 6.30 -9.52 -19.66
C THR A 80 7.31 -10.60 -19.97
N GLU A 81 8.19 -10.40 -20.95
CA GLU A 81 9.21 -11.39 -21.33
C GLU A 81 10.22 -11.59 -20.20
N ALA A 82 10.72 -10.51 -19.61
CA ALA A 82 11.68 -10.57 -18.51
C ALA A 82 11.05 -11.15 -17.24
N VAL A 83 9.82 -10.75 -16.93
CA VAL A 83 9.07 -11.26 -15.77
C VAL A 83 8.80 -12.77 -15.91
N ALA A 84 8.41 -13.24 -17.10
CA ALA A 84 8.21 -14.65 -17.37
C ALA A 84 9.52 -15.45 -17.30
N ALA A 85 10.59 -14.94 -17.91
CA ALA A 85 11.90 -15.59 -17.92
C ALA A 85 12.47 -15.81 -16.50
N ASP A 86 12.23 -14.85 -15.61
CA ASP A 86 12.75 -14.90 -14.23
C ASP A 86 11.74 -15.48 -13.23
N GLY A 87 10.56 -15.92 -13.70
CA GLY A 87 9.53 -16.54 -12.87
C GLY A 87 8.88 -15.62 -11.82
N VAL A 88 8.97 -14.29 -12.02
CA VAL A 88 8.42 -13.29 -11.09
C VAL A 88 6.88 -13.33 -11.14
N LYS A 89 6.24 -13.34 -9.97
CA LYS A 89 4.78 -13.44 -9.85
C LYS A 89 4.10 -12.10 -10.14
N LEU A 90 2.85 -12.17 -10.62
CA LEU A 90 1.99 -11.01 -10.77
C LEU A 90 0.76 -11.14 -9.88
N VAL A 91 0.44 -10.06 -9.17
CA VAL A 91 -0.78 -9.95 -8.35
C VAL A 91 -1.46 -8.63 -8.66
N ARG A 92 -2.78 -8.66 -8.85
CA ARG A 92 -3.61 -7.44 -8.83
C ARG A 92 -4.13 -7.25 -7.42
N ARG A 93 -3.78 -6.13 -6.78
CA ARG A 93 -4.27 -5.79 -5.44
C ARG A 93 -5.66 -5.12 -5.50
N TYR A 94 -6.39 -5.18 -4.39
CA TYR A 94 -7.71 -4.58 -4.25
C TYR A 94 -7.70 -3.04 -4.08
N THR A 95 -6.54 -2.43 -3.83
CA THR A 95 -6.37 -0.97 -3.63
C THR A 95 -6.04 -0.24 -4.94
N GLY A 96 -6.24 1.07 -4.95
CA GLY A 96 -5.91 1.93 -6.09
C GLY A 96 -4.40 2.11 -6.31
N GLY A 97 -4.01 3.07 -7.13
CA GLY A 97 -2.60 3.41 -7.41
C GLY A 97 -2.00 2.65 -8.60
N GLY A 98 -0.70 2.90 -8.84
CA GLY A 98 0.04 2.35 -9.98
C GLY A 98 0.57 0.92 -9.75
N THR A 99 1.21 0.38 -10.79
CA THR A 99 1.92 -0.90 -10.73
C THR A 99 3.30 -0.71 -10.09
N VAL A 100 3.70 -1.63 -9.22
CA VAL A 100 5.00 -1.62 -8.54
C VAL A 100 5.65 -3.00 -8.64
N TYR A 101 6.98 -3.04 -8.60
CA TYR A 101 7.73 -4.25 -8.32
C TYR A 101 8.15 -4.18 -6.86
N VAL A 102 7.67 -5.12 -6.06
CA VAL A 102 7.99 -5.22 -4.64
C VAL A 102 9.21 -6.12 -4.53
N ALA A 103 10.38 -5.53 -4.27
CA ALA A 103 11.64 -6.25 -4.17
C ALA A 103 11.79 -6.95 -2.82
N LYS A 104 12.75 -7.88 -2.71
CA LYS A 104 13.00 -8.66 -1.48
C LYS A 104 13.29 -7.77 -0.26
N GLY A 105 14.03 -6.68 -0.42
CA GLY A 105 14.30 -5.73 0.66
C GLY A 105 13.29 -4.58 0.71
N THR A 106 12.06 -4.77 0.24
CA THR A 106 10.95 -3.85 0.51
C THR A 106 10.31 -4.17 1.86
N MET A 107 10.06 -3.15 2.66
CA MET A 107 9.23 -3.23 3.86
C MET A 107 7.81 -2.78 3.53
N LEU A 108 6.82 -3.44 4.11
CA LEU A 108 5.40 -3.19 3.89
C LEU A 108 4.77 -2.79 5.21
N ALA A 109 3.99 -1.71 5.18
CA ALA A 109 3.22 -1.25 6.32
C ALA A 109 1.78 -0.97 5.90
N SER A 110 0.81 -1.52 6.61
CA SER A 110 -0.61 -1.34 6.33
C SER A 110 -1.37 -0.92 7.59
N LEU A 111 -2.04 0.21 7.51
CA LEU A 111 -2.91 0.76 8.55
C LEU A 111 -4.37 0.55 8.13
N ILE A 112 -5.07 -0.30 8.87
CA ILE A 112 -6.47 -0.67 8.63
C ILE A 112 -7.32 -0.13 9.77
N LEU A 113 -7.99 1.00 9.54
CA LEU A 113 -8.56 1.81 10.62
C LEU A 113 -9.97 2.32 10.30
N ASP A 114 -10.70 2.67 11.35
CA ASP A 114 -11.87 3.53 11.31
C ASP A 114 -11.44 4.97 11.58
N ALA A 115 -11.59 5.87 10.61
CA ALA A 115 -11.19 7.26 10.74
C ALA A 115 -11.92 8.02 11.87
N ARG A 116 -13.09 7.57 12.32
CA ARG A 116 -13.79 8.17 13.46
C ARG A 116 -13.06 7.94 14.78
N ALA A 117 -12.25 6.89 14.85
CA ALA A 117 -11.40 6.56 15.99
C ALA A 117 -10.01 7.20 15.89
N VAL A 118 -9.67 7.84 14.76
CA VAL A 118 -8.40 8.54 14.57
C VAL A 118 -8.60 10.03 14.88
N PRO A 119 -8.04 10.58 15.98
CA PRO A 119 -8.33 11.95 16.41
C PRO A 119 -8.15 13.01 15.33
N GLN A 120 -7.09 12.88 14.53
CA GLN A 120 -6.73 13.83 13.47
C GLN A 120 -7.64 13.72 12.24
N LEU A 121 -8.36 12.61 12.06
CA LEU A 121 -9.24 12.38 10.91
C LEU A 121 -10.73 12.43 11.27
N ALA A 122 -11.09 12.27 12.55
CA ALA A 122 -12.46 12.06 13.02
C ALA A 122 -13.45 13.13 12.51
N ALA A 123 -13.06 14.40 12.56
CA ALA A 123 -13.89 15.51 12.08
C ALA A 123 -14.19 15.46 10.57
N SER A 124 -13.33 14.79 9.80
CA SER A 124 -13.42 14.65 8.33
C SER A 124 -13.73 13.23 7.87
N ALA A 125 -14.10 12.32 8.78
CA ALA A 125 -14.25 10.90 8.51
C ALA A 125 -15.29 10.58 7.41
N SER A 126 -16.28 11.46 7.20
CA SER A 126 -17.27 11.34 6.12
C SER A 126 -16.78 11.83 4.75
N ALA A 127 -15.65 12.53 4.71
CA ALA A 127 -15.06 13.17 3.53
C ALA A 127 -13.60 12.73 3.29
N LEU A 128 -13.24 11.51 3.72
CA LEU A 128 -11.90 10.97 3.53
C LEU A 128 -11.52 10.90 2.05
N SER A 129 -10.25 11.21 1.79
CA SER A 129 -9.65 11.08 0.48
C SER A 129 -8.28 10.39 0.59
N PRO A 130 -7.76 9.80 -0.49
CA PRO A 130 -6.38 9.31 -0.52
C PRO A 130 -5.37 10.37 -0.09
N LYS A 131 -5.59 11.63 -0.50
CA LYS A 131 -4.72 12.76 -0.15
C LYS A 131 -4.69 13.01 1.37
N SER A 132 -5.86 13.12 2.01
CA SER A 132 -5.92 13.35 3.46
C SER A 132 -5.30 12.21 4.27
N LEU A 133 -5.43 10.97 3.80
CA LEU A 133 -4.78 9.81 4.45
C LEU A 133 -3.26 9.85 4.31
N MET A 134 -2.73 10.25 3.15
CA MET A 134 -1.29 10.40 2.95
C MET A 134 -0.72 11.55 3.78
N GLU A 135 -1.41 12.68 3.85
CA GLU A 135 -1.03 13.82 4.71
C GLU A 135 -1.01 13.39 6.17
N TRP A 136 -2.07 12.74 6.66
CA TRP A 136 -2.13 12.21 8.02
C TRP A 136 -0.98 11.23 8.31
N SER A 137 -0.78 10.22 7.47
CA SER A 137 0.27 9.22 7.70
C SER A 137 1.68 9.82 7.57
N HIS A 138 1.88 10.82 6.72
CA HIS A 138 3.14 11.57 6.65
C HIS A 138 3.42 12.32 7.97
N HIS A 139 2.44 13.06 8.50
CA HIS A 139 2.64 13.92 9.67
C HIS A 139 2.55 13.19 11.01
N ALA A 140 1.60 12.26 11.17
CA ALA A 140 1.28 11.63 12.45
C ALA A 140 1.95 10.27 12.65
N VAL A 141 2.36 9.58 11.57
CA VAL A 141 2.90 8.22 11.66
C VAL A 141 4.37 8.17 11.23
N TYR A 142 4.64 8.43 9.96
CA TYR A 142 5.96 8.20 9.38
C TYR A 142 6.94 9.36 9.64
N GLY A 143 6.45 10.60 9.80
CA GLY A 143 7.29 11.75 10.17
C GLY A 143 7.99 11.53 11.51
N PRO A 144 7.22 11.24 12.59
CA PRO A 144 7.80 10.93 13.90
C PRO A 144 8.61 9.62 13.93
N ALA A 145 8.32 8.66 13.05
CA ALA A 145 9.07 7.41 12.94
C ALA A 145 10.44 7.60 12.26
N LEU A 146 10.49 8.32 11.14
CA LEU A 146 11.73 8.53 10.38
C LEU A 146 12.60 9.63 10.98
N ARG A 147 12.00 10.71 11.50
CA ARG A 147 12.67 11.87 12.11
C ARG A 147 13.72 12.53 11.20
N GLN A 148 13.33 12.75 9.94
CA GLN A 148 14.20 13.35 8.93
C GLN A 148 13.57 14.62 8.38
N ASP A 149 14.30 15.75 8.47
CA ASP A 149 13.85 17.03 7.89
C ASP A 149 13.67 16.94 6.37
N ALA A 150 14.44 16.06 5.73
CA ALA A 150 14.36 15.81 4.30
C ALA A 150 13.18 14.91 3.90
N PHE A 151 12.40 14.34 4.84
CA PHE A 151 11.23 13.55 4.49
C PHE A 151 10.07 14.45 4.07
N ALA A 152 9.58 14.29 2.84
CA ALA A 152 8.39 14.98 2.35
C ALA A 152 7.37 14.03 1.69
N LEU A 153 6.12 14.48 1.67
CA LEU A 153 5.05 13.94 0.83
C LEU A 153 4.93 14.79 -0.44
N ARG A 154 5.10 14.18 -1.62
CA ARG A 154 4.91 14.85 -2.90
C ARG A 154 3.99 14.06 -3.81
N GLU A 155 2.86 14.66 -4.16
CA GLU A 155 1.77 14.00 -4.86
C GLU A 155 1.29 12.74 -4.12
N ASN A 156 1.68 11.54 -4.57
CA ASN A 156 1.30 10.27 -3.93
C ASN A 156 2.49 9.52 -3.29
N ASP A 157 3.67 10.15 -3.27
CA ASP A 157 4.93 9.50 -2.96
C ASP A 157 5.57 10.07 -1.70
N TYR A 158 6.24 9.20 -0.95
CA TYR A 158 7.18 9.61 0.09
C TYR A 158 8.57 9.71 -0.50
N ILE A 159 9.16 10.88 -0.32
CA ILE A 159 10.39 11.28 -0.98
C ILE A 159 11.39 11.83 0.03
N ALA A 160 12.66 11.66 -0.30
CA ALA A 160 13.75 12.42 0.29
C ALA A 160 13.94 13.67 -0.56
N GLU A 161 13.60 14.83 -0.01
CA GLU A 161 13.95 16.12 -0.58
C GLU A 161 15.40 16.46 -0.32
N SER A 162 15.88 17.42 -1.08
CA SER A 162 17.21 17.97 -0.96
C SER A 162 17.08 19.46 -1.21
N SER A 163 17.40 20.26 -0.19
CA SER A 163 17.08 21.68 -0.12
C SER A 163 18.28 22.60 -0.34
N SER A 164 19.49 22.04 -0.54
CA SER A 164 20.70 22.80 -0.84
C SER A 164 20.96 22.95 -2.34
N ASP A 165 21.55 24.08 -2.73
CA ASP A 165 22.00 24.31 -4.10
C ASP A 165 23.02 23.24 -4.50
N GLY A 166 22.81 22.62 -5.66
CA GLY A 166 23.64 21.51 -6.17
C GLY A 166 23.34 20.14 -5.55
N ALA A 167 22.34 20.03 -4.69
CA ALA A 167 21.93 18.76 -4.10
C ALA A 167 21.26 17.83 -5.13
N PRO A 168 21.27 16.50 -4.92
CA PRO A 168 20.63 15.57 -5.84
C PRO A 168 19.12 15.84 -5.96
N PRO A 169 18.50 15.46 -7.09
CA PRO A 169 17.07 15.62 -7.26
C PRO A 169 16.28 14.82 -6.21
N PRO A 170 15.04 15.23 -5.87
CA PRO A 170 14.24 14.50 -4.90
C PRO A 170 14.03 13.04 -5.31
N ALA A 171 14.24 12.13 -4.37
CA ALA A 171 14.22 10.69 -4.63
C ALA A 171 13.09 10.00 -3.88
N LYS A 172 12.29 9.20 -4.59
CA LYS A 172 11.20 8.42 -3.99
C LYS A 172 11.75 7.23 -3.24
N PHE A 173 11.35 7.05 -1.99
CA PHE A 173 11.69 5.85 -1.20
C PHE A 173 10.46 5.05 -0.77
N ALA A 174 9.25 5.60 -0.91
CA ALA A 174 8.04 4.84 -0.63
C ALA A 174 6.87 5.18 -1.56
N GLY A 175 6.06 4.17 -1.87
CA GLY A 175 4.82 4.29 -2.64
C GLY A 175 3.60 3.95 -1.80
N ASN A 176 2.56 4.77 -1.90
CA ASN A 176 1.32 4.64 -1.13
C ASN A 176 0.16 4.16 -2.01
N ALA A 177 -0.76 3.41 -1.41
CA ALA A 177 -2.06 3.12 -2.00
C ALA A 177 -3.12 2.93 -0.91
N GLN A 178 -4.37 3.24 -1.27
CA GLN A 178 -5.48 3.23 -0.33
C GLN A 178 -6.71 2.52 -0.90
N SER A 179 -7.56 2.06 0.02
CA SER A 179 -8.95 1.67 -0.25
C SER A 179 -9.84 2.30 0.81
N LEU A 180 -10.96 2.87 0.38
CA LEU A 180 -11.91 3.59 1.23
C LEU A 180 -13.27 2.90 1.20
N ALA A 181 -13.88 2.77 2.37
CA ALA A 181 -15.25 2.28 2.52
C ALA A 181 -15.96 3.10 3.61
N ARG A 182 -16.71 4.13 3.21
CA ARG A 182 -17.28 5.14 4.12
C ARG A 182 -16.16 5.80 4.93
N HIS A 183 -16.16 5.62 6.25
CA HIS A 183 -15.15 6.13 7.19
C HIS A 183 -14.04 5.11 7.50
N TYR A 184 -14.07 3.91 6.92
CA TYR A 184 -13.00 2.92 7.05
C TYR A 184 -11.99 3.05 5.93
N PHE A 185 -10.73 2.79 6.23
CA PHE A 185 -9.68 2.79 5.22
C PHE A 185 -8.63 1.72 5.46
N VAL A 186 -7.99 1.31 4.36
CA VAL A 186 -6.61 0.83 4.38
C VAL A 186 -5.74 1.91 3.77
N HIS A 187 -4.67 2.25 4.45
CA HIS A 187 -3.51 2.96 3.90
C HIS A 187 -2.31 2.03 3.99
N HIS A 188 -1.83 1.56 2.86
CA HIS A 188 -0.61 0.77 2.83
C HIS A 188 0.52 1.45 2.07
N THR A 189 1.73 1.20 2.53
CA THR A 189 2.94 1.80 2.01
C THR A 189 4.00 0.72 1.80
N SER A 190 4.66 0.80 0.66
CA SER A 190 5.85 0.01 0.34
C SER A 190 7.08 0.90 0.47
N PHE A 191 7.96 0.57 1.41
CA PHE A 191 9.20 1.29 1.70
C PHE A 191 10.40 0.52 1.15
N LEU A 192 11.19 1.19 0.33
CA LEU A 192 12.40 0.63 -0.24
C LEU A 192 13.50 0.64 0.83
N PHE A 193 13.72 -0.48 1.54
CA PHE A 193 14.79 -0.56 2.53
C PHE A 193 16.13 -0.87 1.86
N ASP A 194 16.17 -1.90 1.01
CA ASP A 194 17.31 -2.28 0.19
C ASP A 194 16.83 -3.01 -1.08
N PHE A 195 17.37 -2.69 -2.24
CA PHE A 195 16.97 -3.30 -3.51
C PHE A 195 17.98 -2.99 -4.62
N ASP A 196 18.01 -3.85 -5.63
CA ASP A 196 18.67 -3.56 -6.90
C ASP A 196 17.74 -2.73 -7.81
N PRO A 197 18.06 -1.46 -8.09
CA PRO A 197 17.23 -0.61 -8.94
C PRO A 197 17.12 -1.11 -10.38
N ALA A 198 18.10 -1.88 -10.87
CA ALA A 198 18.05 -2.46 -12.21
C ALA A 198 16.87 -3.43 -12.36
N LEU A 199 16.42 -4.08 -11.28
CA LEU A 199 15.26 -4.97 -11.31
C LEU A 199 13.95 -4.22 -11.59
N LEU A 200 13.81 -2.97 -11.12
CA LEU A 200 12.64 -2.16 -11.47
C LEU A 200 12.59 -1.89 -12.97
N GLU A 201 13.73 -1.58 -13.59
CA GLU A 201 13.81 -1.32 -15.03
C GLU A 201 13.64 -2.59 -15.86
N ARG A 202 14.10 -3.72 -15.34
CA ARG A 202 13.97 -5.04 -15.95
C ARG A 202 12.51 -5.50 -16.01
N TYR A 203 11.71 -5.22 -14.98
CA TYR A 203 10.34 -5.74 -14.87
C TYR A 203 9.25 -4.73 -15.19
N LEU A 204 9.51 -3.43 -15.04
CA LEU A 204 8.51 -2.38 -15.25
C LEU A 204 8.85 -1.51 -16.46
N THR A 205 7.81 -1.08 -17.15
CA THR A 205 7.91 0.01 -18.12
C THR A 205 7.87 1.36 -17.40
N LEU A 206 8.23 2.44 -18.09
CA LEU A 206 7.99 3.79 -17.55
C LEU A 206 6.48 4.06 -17.54
N PRO A 207 5.91 4.51 -16.40
CA PRO A 207 4.47 4.74 -16.31
C PRO A 207 4.03 5.91 -17.20
N GLU A 208 2.93 5.74 -17.93
CA GLU A 208 2.34 6.78 -18.79
C GLU A 208 1.98 8.04 -18.01
N LYS A 209 1.47 7.86 -16.78
CA LYS A 209 1.20 8.94 -15.83
C LYS A 209 2.28 8.92 -14.76
N ARG A 210 3.11 9.96 -14.78
CA ARG A 210 4.21 10.15 -13.83
C ARG A 210 4.06 11.49 -13.11
N PRO A 211 4.48 11.56 -11.84
CA PRO A 211 4.46 12.83 -11.11
C PRO A 211 5.42 13.82 -11.78
N GLN A 212 5.11 15.11 -11.72
CA GLN A 212 5.86 16.13 -12.47
C GLN A 212 7.33 16.16 -12.05
N TYR A 213 7.58 15.97 -10.75
CA TYR A 213 8.93 15.98 -10.18
C TYR A 213 9.78 14.75 -10.58
N ARG A 214 9.17 13.68 -11.11
CA ARG A 214 9.93 12.58 -11.73
C ARG A 214 10.67 13.04 -12.99
N ALA A 215 10.11 14.01 -13.72
CA ALA A 215 10.60 14.43 -15.03
C ALA A 215 10.76 13.21 -15.97
N SER A 216 11.89 13.12 -16.68
CA SER A 216 12.24 12.00 -17.58
C SER A 216 13.11 10.93 -16.92
N ARG A 217 13.31 10.98 -15.59
CA ARG A 217 14.21 10.06 -14.88
C ARG A 217 13.77 8.60 -15.04
N SER A 218 14.78 7.75 -15.18
CA SER A 218 14.66 6.29 -15.16
C SER A 218 14.09 5.81 -13.82
N HIS A 219 13.89 4.50 -13.63
CA HIS A 219 13.53 4.03 -12.28
C HIS A 219 14.72 4.23 -11.34
N SER A 220 15.92 3.87 -11.78
CA SER A 220 17.15 3.94 -10.97
C SER A 220 17.48 5.36 -10.51
N ASP A 221 17.22 6.37 -11.34
CA ASP A 221 17.48 7.78 -10.99
C ASP A 221 16.35 8.41 -10.16
N PHE A 222 15.19 7.75 -10.09
CA PHE A 222 14.00 8.28 -9.43
C PHE A 222 13.83 7.76 -8.00
N VAL A 223 14.24 6.51 -7.75
CA VAL A 223 14.05 5.86 -6.45
C VAL A 223 15.35 5.77 -5.65
N ARG A 224 15.23 5.72 -4.33
CA ARG A 224 16.37 5.52 -3.42
C ARG A 224 15.96 4.69 -2.21
N ALA A 225 16.89 3.87 -1.73
CA ALA A 225 16.72 3.03 -0.56
C ALA A 225 16.81 3.84 0.75
N LEU A 226 16.13 3.39 1.81
CA LEU A 226 16.20 3.95 3.16
C LEU A 226 17.39 3.41 3.96
N GLY A 227 17.80 2.17 3.70
CA GLY A 227 18.89 1.50 4.41
C GLY A 227 20.26 2.13 4.13
N PRO A 228 21.30 1.68 4.85
CA PRO A 228 22.64 2.26 4.78
C PRO A 228 23.50 1.71 3.63
N HIS A 229 22.99 0.76 2.84
CA HIS A 229 23.78 0.09 1.80
C HIS A 229 23.81 0.86 0.48
N GLY A 230 24.95 0.81 -0.21
CA GLY A 230 25.13 1.43 -1.53
C GLY A 230 24.88 2.93 -1.51
N THR A 231 23.94 3.38 -2.34
CA THR A 231 23.49 4.78 -2.44
C THR A 231 22.26 5.09 -1.57
N GLY A 232 21.95 4.21 -0.61
CA GLY A 232 20.85 4.38 0.32
C GLY A 232 21.00 5.61 1.22
N LEU A 233 19.88 6.06 1.77
CA LEU A 233 19.78 7.25 2.60
C LEU A 233 20.43 7.07 3.98
N GLY A 234 20.56 5.83 4.47
CA GLY A 234 21.04 5.55 5.83
C GLY A 234 20.13 6.09 6.93
N TRP A 235 18.86 6.36 6.64
CA TRP A 235 17.90 6.91 7.59
C TRP A 235 17.43 5.88 8.62
N ILE A 236 17.52 4.60 8.27
CA ILE A 236 17.16 3.47 9.12
C ILE A 236 18.28 2.43 9.04
N ALA A 237 18.68 1.85 10.17
CA ALA A 237 19.72 0.83 10.21
C ALA A 237 19.20 -0.58 9.83
N SER A 238 17.99 -0.95 10.24
CA SER A 238 17.37 -2.22 9.91
C SER A 238 15.85 -2.14 9.74
N PRO A 239 15.18 -3.12 9.09
CA PRO A 239 13.72 -3.12 9.03
C PRO A 239 13.04 -3.21 10.39
N ASP A 240 13.67 -3.84 11.38
CA ASP A 240 13.11 -3.94 12.73
C ASP A 240 13.15 -2.57 13.43
N ASP A 241 14.22 -1.77 13.25
CA ASP A 241 14.26 -0.39 13.76
C ASP A 241 13.16 0.47 13.15
N PHE A 242 12.85 0.28 11.86
CA PHE A 242 11.72 0.95 11.24
C PHE A 242 10.39 0.51 11.85
N PHE A 243 10.19 -0.79 12.07
CA PHE A 243 8.96 -1.31 12.69
C PHE A 243 8.77 -0.78 14.11
N ASP A 244 9.83 -0.79 14.92
CA ASP A 244 9.84 -0.22 16.27
C ASP A 244 9.50 1.27 16.24
N ALA A 245 10.06 2.02 15.29
CA ALA A 245 9.79 3.45 15.15
C ALA A 245 8.34 3.77 14.72
N VAL A 246 7.75 2.96 13.84
CA VAL A 246 6.33 3.10 13.43
C VAL A 246 5.39 2.77 14.58
N GLU A 247 5.69 1.73 15.36
CA GLU A 247 4.91 1.43 16.57
C GLU A 247 5.03 2.54 17.61
N ALA A 248 6.25 3.04 17.85
CA ALA A 248 6.47 4.14 18.77
C ALA A 248 5.71 5.42 18.38
N SER A 249 5.58 5.72 17.08
CA SER A 249 4.82 6.91 16.64
C SER A 249 3.31 6.76 16.86
N LEU A 250 2.78 5.53 16.79
CA LEU A 250 1.36 5.24 17.02
C LEU A 250 1.05 5.03 18.52
N ALA A 251 2.03 4.68 19.33
CA ALA A 251 1.87 4.42 20.76
C ALA A 251 1.43 5.66 21.57
N HIS A 252 1.44 6.87 20.99
CA HIS A 252 0.83 8.07 21.60
C HIS A 252 -0.69 8.14 21.41
N ASP A 253 -1.23 7.63 20.31
CA ASP A 253 -2.66 7.71 19.98
C ASP A 253 -3.42 6.40 20.25
N TYR A 254 -2.75 5.24 20.18
CA TYR A 254 -3.36 3.92 20.30
C TYR A 254 -2.79 3.08 21.46
N ASP A 255 -3.66 2.23 22.02
CA ASP A 255 -3.22 1.11 22.84
C ASP A 255 -2.81 -0.04 21.90
N LEU A 256 -1.50 -0.26 21.77
CA LEU A 256 -0.95 -1.27 20.88
C LEU A 256 -1.03 -2.65 21.53
N VAL A 257 -1.68 -3.59 20.85
CA VAL A 257 -1.83 -4.97 21.31
C VAL A 257 -1.14 -5.90 20.32
N PRO A 258 -0.11 -6.66 20.73
CA PRO A 258 0.51 -7.65 19.86
C PRO A 258 -0.50 -8.67 19.35
N ALA A 259 -0.39 -9.02 18.08
CA ALA A 259 -1.15 -10.07 17.41
C ALA A 259 -0.21 -10.99 16.64
N SER A 260 -0.61 -12.26 16.53
CA SER A 260 0.12 -13.32 15.85
C SER A 260 -0.46 -13.62 14.48
N ARG A 261 0.25 -14.43 13.68
CA ARG A 261 -0.31 -15.00 12.45
C ARG A 261 -1.60 -15.80 12.73
N ALA A 262 -1.66 -16.54 13.84
CA ALA A 262 -2.86 -17.28 14.20
C ALA A 262 -4.05 -16.35 14.47
N ASP A 263 -3.82 -15.16 15.05
CA ASP A 263 -4.85 -14.14 15.22
C ASP A 263 -5.33 -13.60 13.88
N VAL A 264 -4.42 -13.40 12.92
CA VAL A 264 -4.78 -13.02 11.54
C VAL A 264 -5.58 -14.12 10.86
N ASP A 265 -5.15 -15.37 10.95
CA ASP A 265 -5.85 -16.51 10.33
C ASP A 265 -7.24 -16.72 10.94
N ALA A 266 -7.38 -16.60 12.27
CA ALA A 266 -8.68 -16.59 12.94
C ALA A 266 -9.53 -15.37 12.52
N ALA A 267 -8.87 -14.22 12.38
CA ALA A 267 -9.44 -12.99 11.82
C ALA A 267 -9.81 -13.12 10.32
N ILE A 268 -9.43 -14.19 9.63
CA ILE A 268 -9.83 -14.49 8.25
C ILE A 268 -10.86 -15.61 8.20
N ALA A 269 -10.70 -16.68 8.98
CA ALA A 269 -11.51 -17.90 8.90
C ALA A 269 -13.00 -17.70 9.23
N ALA A 270 -13.35 -16.91 10.24
CA ALA A 270 -14.74 -16.55 10.58
C ALA A 270 -15.45 -15.61 9.55
N ALA A 271 -15.00 -15.52 8.29
CA ALA A 271 -15.51 -14.55 7.33
C ALA A 271 -16.88 -14.92 6.74
N SER A 272 -17.77 -13.92 6.63
CA SER A 272 -19.05 -14.04 5.92
C SER A 272 -18.89 -13.93 4.40
N ALA A 273 -19.64 -14.75 3.65
CA ALA A 273 -19.49 -14.95 2.21
C ALA A 273 -19.90 -13.75 1.31
N LYS A 274 -20.42 -12.64 1.86
CA LYS A 274 -20.92 -11.52 1.03
C LYS A 274 -19.81 -10.52 0.64
N PRO A 275 -19.66 -10.20 -0.66
CA PRO A 275 -18.65 -9.27 -1.12
C PRO A 275 -18.97 -7.80 -0.75
N LEU A 276 -18.08 -7.13 0.00
CA LEU A 276 -18.28 -5.74 0.47
C LEU A 276 -17.62 -4.65 -0.39
N THR A 277 -16.46 -4.94 -0.97
CA THR A 277 -15.74 -4.02 -1.86
C THR A 277 -15.89 -4.48 -3.31
N LYS A 278 -15.75 -3.57 -4.28
CA LYS A 278 -15.85 -3.91 -5.71
C LYS A 278 -14.65 -4.71 -6.22
N TYR A 279 -13.46 -4.41 -5.70
CA TYR A 279 -12.20 -4.97 -6.19
C TYR A 279 -11.68 -6.08 -5.25
N ARG A 280 -10.90 -7.01 -5.82
CA ARG A 280 -10.35 -8.18 -5.12
C ARG A 280 -8.88 -8.33 -5.42
N THR A 281 -8.14 -8.87 -4.45
CA THR A 281 -6.79 -9.35 -4.71
C THR A 281 -6.86 -10.67 -5.46
N GLN A 282 -6.17 -10.74 -6.59
CA GLN A 282 -6.15 -11.93 -7.43
C GLN A 282 -4.76 -12.15 -8.04
N PRO A 283 -4.33 -13.43 -8.20
CA PRO A 283 -3.17 -13.73 -9.02
C PRO A 283 -3.48 -13.34 -10.46
N LEU A 284 -2.44 -12.97 -11.20
CA LEU A 284 -2.54 -12.71 -12.63
C LEU A 284 -1.71 -13.71 -13.41
N ASP A 285 -2.27 -14.13 -14.54
CA ASP A 285 -1.57 -14.87 -15.58
C ASP A 285 -1.23 -13.90 -16.74
N ILE A 286 0.00 -13.95 -17.23
CA ILE A 286 0.50 -12.99 -18.22
C ILE A 286 -0.29 -13.09 -19.53
N GLU A 287 -0.45 -14.30 -20.06
CA GLU A 287 -1.12 -14.52 -21.34
C GLU A 287 -2.59 -14.09 -21.28
N THR A 288 -3.27 -14.47 -20.20
CA THR A 288 -4.67 -14.11 -19.93
C THR A 288 -4.85 -12.59 -19.86
N GLU A 289 -3.97 -11.88 -19.14
CA GLU A 289 -4.07 -10.43 -19.00
C GLU A 289 -3.71 -9.68 -20.29
N LEU A 290 -2.75 -10.16 -21.08
CA LEU A 290 -2.43 -9.60 -22.39
C LEU A 290 -3.62 -9.71 -23.36
N ALA A 291 -4.28 -10.87 -23.39
CA ALA A 291 -5.49 -11.07 -24.19
C ALA A 291 -6.63 -10.13 -23.73
N ALA A 292 -6.83 -9.99 -22.41
CA ALA A 292 -7.83 -9.09 -21.85
C ALA A 292 -7.56 -7.61 -22.18
N ASP A 293 -6.29 -7.18 -22.11
CA ASP A 293 -5.86 -5.83 -22.45
C ASP A 293 -6.07 -5.54 -23.95
N ALA A 294 -5.73 -6.49 -24.83
CA ALA A 294 -5.96 -6.35 -26.28
C ALA A 294 -7.45 -6.24 -26.61
N ALA A 295 -8.30 -7.10 -26.02
CA ALA A 295 -9.75 -7.05 -26.18
C ALA A 295 -10.33 -5.71 -25.69
N ARG A 296 -9.82 -5.18 -24.56
CA ARG A 296 -10.20 -3.86 -24.06
C ARG A 296 -9.78 -2.75 -25.05
N ALA A 297 -8.58 -2.79 -25.58
CA ALA A 297 -8.09 -1.81 -26.55
C ALA A 297 -8.95 -1.81 -27.83
N ALA A 298 -9.27 -2.99 -28.37
CA ALA A 298 -10.16 -3.14 -29.52
C ALA A 298 -11.55 -2.56 -29.25
N ARG A 299 -12.12 -2.80 -28.06
CA ARG A 299 -13.42 -2.24 -27.66
C ARG A 299 -13.39 -0.71 -27.58
N ILE A 300 -12.31 -0.13 -27.06
CA ILE A 300 -12.14 1.33 -26.97
C ILE A 300 -12.05 1.93 -28.38
N ALA A 301 -11.22 1.34 -29.26
CA ALA A 301 -11.09 1.77 -30.65
C ALA A 301 -12.44 1.71 -31.40
N ALA A 302 -13.18 0.61 -31.27
CA ALA A 302 -14.50 0.45 -31.88
C ALA A 302 -15.56 1.43 -31.34
N LYS A 303 -15.43 1.91 -30.10
CA LYS A 303 -16.31 2.94 -29.56
C LYS A 303 -15.95 4.34 -30.08
N ALA A 304 -14.67 4.61 -30.28
CA ALA A 304 -14.18 5.87 -30.84
C ALA A 304 -14.52 6.03 -32.33
N SER A 305 -14.65 4.92 -33.07
CA SER A 305 -15.01 4.93 -34.49
C SER A 305 -16.52 5.00 -34.78
N LYS A 306 -17.39 4.94 -33.75
CA LYS A 306 -18.84 5.08 -33.96
C LYS A 306 -19.19 6.54 -34.28
N PRO A 307 -19.95 6.83 -35.35
CA PRO A 307 -20.39 8.18 -35.66
C PRO A 307 -21.21 8.74 -34.49
N ALA A 308 -20.99 10.03 -34.16
CA ALA A 308 -21.76 10.71 -33.14
C ALA A 308 -23.25 10.59 -33.49
N LYS A 309 -24.06 10.11 -32.53
CA LYS A 309 -25.52 10.05 -32.71
C LYS A 309 -26.01 11.46 -33.04
N ALA A 310 -26.57 11.63 -34.24
CA ALA A 310 -27.24 12.87 -34.61
C ALA A 310 -28.27 13.21 -33.52
N THR A 311 -28.08 14.36 -32.88
CA THR A 311 -29.05 14.94 -31.98
C THR A 311 -30.33 15.17 -32.77
N LYS A 312 -31.39 14.42 -32.44
CA LYS A 312 -32.74 14.73 -32.93
C LYS A 312 -33.12 16.11 -32.40
N LYS A 313 -33.26 17.07 -33.33
CA LYS A 313 -33.93 18.36 -33.08
C LYS A 313 -35.40 18.12 -32.78
#